data_AF-A0A257G666-F1
#
_entry.id   AF-A0A257G666-F1
#
_cell.length_a   1.000
_cell.length_b   1.000
_cell.length_c   1.000
_cell.angle_alpha   90.00
_cell.angle_beta   90.00
_cell.angle_gamma   90.00
#
_symmetry.space_group_name_H-M   'P 1'
#
loop_
_entity.id
_entity.type
_entity.pdbx_description
1 polymer ?
#
loop_
_entity_poly.entity_id
_entity_poly.type
_entity_poly.pdbx_seq_one_letter_code
_entity_poly.pdbx_strand_id
1 'polypeptide(L)'
;MGPVNWLAVVAAALAALAFGAGVQGAAARTARQLVLAGALLLLTSAMMGHMFARVGAATLAVKPWLYFMMSGGLALAFVAPALAMGEARGGASAVKVLRGAAFWIVSYLVMGTVFWLFKA
;
A
#
# COMPACT_ATOMS: atom_id res chain seq x y z
N MET A 1 8.89 20.89 3.78
CA MET A 1 8.73 19.42 3.67
C MET A 1 9.29 18.84 4.95
N GLY A 2 8.54 18.03 5.69
CA GLY A 2 9.01 17.38 6.90
C GLY A 2 10.00 16.24 6.60
N PRO A 3 10.69 15.70 7.62
CA PRO A 3 11.48 14.49 7.45
C PRO A 3 10.58 13.28 7.20
N VAL A 4 11.06 12.31 6.41
CA VAL A 4 10.39 11.01 6.25
C VAL A 4 10.60 10.18 7.51
N ASN A 5 9.52 9.67 8.09
CA ASN A 5 9.62 8.70 9.19
C ASN A 5 9.91 7.30 8.63
N TRP A 6 11.18 6.93 8.59
CA TRP A 6 11.62 5.64 8.05
C TRP A 6 11.14 4.43 8.86
N LEU A 7 10.86 4.59 10.16
CA LEU A 7 10.28 3.51 10.96
C LEU A 7 8.84 3.23 10.50
N ALA A 8 8.05 4.27 10.25
CA ALA A 8 6.70 4.12 9.70
C ALA A 8 6.73 3.49 8.29
N VAL A 9 7.71 3.85 7.46
CA VAL A 9 7.91 3.24 6.13
C VAL A 9 8.16 1.73 6.23
N VAL A 10 9.10 1.31 7.07
CA VAL A 10 9.39 -0.12 7.24
C VAL A 10 8.19 -0.85 7.84
N ALA A 11 7.56 -0.28 8.87
CA ALA A 11 6.38 -0.87 9.51
C ALA A 11 5.20 -1.03 8.54
N ALA A 12 4.95 -0.03 7.68
CA ALA A 12 3.89 -0.06 6.69
C ALA A 12 4.15 -1.12 5.60
N ALA A 13 5.39 -1.23 5.13
CA ALA A 13 5.79 -2.26 4.18
C ALA A 13 5.61 -3.68 4.77
N LEU A 14 6.04 -3.88 6.02
CA LEU A 14 5.86 -5.16 6.73
C LEU A 14 4.38 -5.47 6.99
N ALA A 15 3.58 -4.49 7.38
CA ALA A 15 2.15 -4.66 7.61
C ALA A 15 1.41 -5.08 6.32
N ALA A 16 1.72 -4.43 5.20
CA ALA A 16 1.16 -4.81 3.90
C ALA A 16 1.64 -6.19 3.43
N LEU A 17 2.91 -6.54 3.68
CA LEU A 17 3.45 -7.85 3.36
C LEU A 17 2.76 -8.94 4.20
N ALA A 18 2.58 -8.71 5.49
CA ALA A 18 1.89 -9.61 6.41
C ALA A 18 0.42 -9.80 6.03
N PHE A 19 -0.29 -8.70 5.71
CA PHE A 19 -1.64 -8.76 5.15
C PHE A 19 -1.67 -9.59 3.85
N GLY A 20 -0.71 -9.34 2.95
CA GLY A 20 -0.53 -10.08 1.71
C GLY A 20 -0.36 -11.58 1.90
N ALA A 21 0.49 -11.97 2.86
CA ALA A 21 0.74 -13.35 3.20
C ALA A 21 -0.48 -14.02 3.86
N GLY A 22 -1.19 -13.30 4.74
CA GLY A 22 -2.38 -13.82 5.41
C GLY A 22 -3.56 -14.06 4.46
N VAL A 23 -3.80 -13.15 3.51
CA VAL A 23 -4.93 -13.26 2.56
C VAL A 23 -4.69 -14.31 1.48
N GLN A 24 -3.44 -14.48 1.03
CA GLN A 24 -3.10 -15.37 -0.10
C GLN A 24 -2.57 -16.74 0.34
N GLY A 25 -2.33 -16.93 1.64
CA GLY A 25 -1.82 -18.18 2.23
C GLY A 25 -0.29 -18.29 2.16
N ALA A 26 0.33 -18.68 3.28
CA ALA A 26 1.78 -18.84 3.40
C ALA A 26 2.36 -19.98 2.52
N ALA A 27 1.54 -20.99 2.21
CA ALA A 27 1.95 -22.20 1.48
C ALA A 27 2.31 -21.96 -0.01
N ALA A 28 2.01 -20.78 -0.56
CA ALA A 28 2.11 -20.51 -2.00
C ALA A 28 3.37 -19.74 -2.43
N ARG A 29 4.30 -19.42 -1.52
CA ARG A 29 5.42 -18.50 -1.85
C ARG A 29 6.79 -19.01 -1.46
N THR A 30 7.68 -18.98 -2.44
CA THR A 30 9.13 -19.14 -2.21
C THR A 30 9.69 -17.95 -1.45
N ALA A 31 10.78 -18.15 -0.70
CA ALA A 31 11.48 -17.06 0.00
C ALA A 31 11.84 -15.90 -0.95
N ARG A 32 12.26 -16.21 -2.19
CA ARG A 32 12.56 -15.22 -3.24
C ARG A 32 11.37 -14.33 -3.58
N GLN A 33 10.17 -14.90 -3.68
CA GLN A 33 8.95 -14.12 -3.96
C GLN A 33 8.58 -13.20 -2.79
N LEU A 34 8.77 -13.66 -1.54
CA LEU A 34 8.54 -12.82 -0.36
C LEU A 34 9.54 -11.66 -0.28
N VAL A 35 10.83 -11.91 -0.57
CA VAL A 35 11.86 -10.87 -0.61
C VAL A 35 11.54 -9.83 -1.69
N LEU A 36 11.18 -10.28 -2.89
CA LEU A 36 10.80 -9.38 -3.98
C LEU A 36 9.56 -8.55 -3.62
N ALA A 37 8.51 -9.20 -3.08
CA ALA A 37 7.30 -8.51 -2.63
C ALA A 37 7.62 -7.49 -1.54
N GLY A 38 8.44 -7.85 -0.55
CA GLY A 38 8.88 -6.95 0.51
C GLY A 38 9.66 -5.74 -0.03
N ALA A 39 10.58 -5.95 -0.97
CA ALA A 39 11.34 -4.86 -1.58
C ALA A 39 10.44 -3.91 -2.38
N LEU A 40 9.47 -4.44 -3.15
CA LEU A 40 8.51 -3.63 -3.90
C LEU A 40 7.57 -2.86 -2.97
N LEU A 41 7.06 -3.49 -1.91
CA LEU A 41 6.23 -2.84 -0.90
C LEU A 41 7.01 -1.78 -0.12
N LEU A 42 8.29 -2.00 0.14
CA LEU A 42 9.16 -1.00 0.76
C LEU A 42 9.34 0.22 -0.14
N LEU A 43 9.55 0.03 -1.45
CA LEU A 43 9.58 1.12 -2.42
C LEU A 43 8.25 1.89 -2.44
N THR A 44 7.13 1.19 -2.53
CA THR A 44 5.78 1.79 -2.47
C THR A 44 5.59 2.60 -1.19
N SER A 45 5.94 2.02 -0.04
CA SER A 45 5.81 2.66 1.26
C SER A 45 6.76 3.85 1.41
N ALA A 46 7.96 3.80 0.85
CA ALA A 46 8.91 4.92 0.89
C ALA A 46 8.38 6.13 0.10
N MET A 47 7.80 5.90 -1.09
CA MET A 47 7.16 6.97 -1.86
C MET A 47 5.91 7.53 -1.16
N MET A 48 5.12 6.67 -0.51
CA MET A 48 3.99 7.11 0.29
C MET A 48 4.44 7.97 1.48
N GLY A 49 5.48 7.55 2.21
CA GLY A 49 6.09 8.32 3.29
C GLY A 49 6.66 9.66 2.81
N HIS A 50 7.29 9.70 1.63
CA HIS A 50 7.73 10.96 1.02
C HIS A 50 6.56 11.90 0.72
N MET A 51 5.44 11.38 0.25
CA MET A 51 4.22 12.17 0.00
C MET A 51 3.65 12.76 1.31
N PHE A 52 3.57 11.97 2.38
CA PHE A 52 3.15 12.48 3.71
C PHE A 52 4.12 13.53 4.27
N ALA A 53 5.42 13.28 4.16
CA ALA A 53 6.47 14.22 4.55
C ALA A 53 6.35 15.55 3.77
N ARG A 54 5.96 15.51 2.48
CA ARG A 54 5.69 16.72 1.69
C ARG A 54 4.46 17.49 2.17
N VAL A 55 3.38 16.80 2.55
CA VAL A 55 2.18 17.42 3.15
C VAL A 55 2.49 18.04 4.51
N GLY A 56 3.34 17.38 5.30
CA GLY A 56 3.87 17.87 6.56
C GLY A 56 2.98 17.60 7.78
N ALA A 57 3.62 17.42 8.94
CA ALA A 57 2.97 17.00 10.18
C ALA A 57 1.88 17.97 10.65
N ALA A 58 2.09 19.29 10.52
CA ALA A 58 1.11 20.29 10.91
C ALA A 58 -0.21 20.14 10.13
N THR A 59 -0.14 19.93 8.81
CA THR A 59 -1.31 19.71 7.97
C THR A 59 -2.00 18.39 8.30
N LEU A 60 -1.22 17.31 8.46
CA LEU A 60 -1.74 15.98 8.77
C LEU A 60 -2.39 15.91 10.17
N ALA A 61 -1.94 16.74 11.11
CA ALA A 61 -2.57 16.88 12.43
C ALA A 61 -3.97 17.51 12.34
N VAL A 62 -4.12 18.54 11.49
CA VAL A 62 -5.43 19.20 11.27
C VAL A 62 -6.34 18.35 10.36
N LYS A 63 -5.76 17.58 9.45
CA LYS A 63 -6.48 16.81 8.43
C LYS A 63 -6.07 15.33 8.42
N PRO A 64 -6.39 14.55 9.48
CA PRO A 64 -5.99 13.15 9.57
C PRO A 64 -6.63 12.25 8.51
N TRP A 65 -7.74 12.66 7.90
CA TRP A 65 -8.32 11.90 6.77
C TRP A 65 -7.40 11.86 5.55
N LEU A 66 -6.40 12.75 5.44
CA LEU A 66 -5.43 12.74 4.34
C LEU A 66 -4.58 11.46 4.30
N TYR A 67 -4.36 10.79 5.44
CA TYR A 67 -3.70 9.48 5.46
C TYR A 67 -4.44 8.46 4.59
N PHE A 68 -5.75 8.37 4.78
CA PHE A 68 -6.62 7.42 4.07
C PHE A 68 -6.98 7.92 2.67
N MET A 69 -7.21 9.22 2.50
CA MET A 69 -7.53 9.81 1.22
C MET A 69 -6.37 9.66 0.23
N MET A 70 -5.13 9.92 0.65
CA MET A 70 -3.99 9.83 -0.26
C MET A 70 -3.57 8.37 -0.51
N SER A 71 -3.52 7.52 0.53
CA SER A 71 -3.21 6.09 0.34
C SER A 71 -4.30 5.35 -0.44
N GLY A 72 -5.56 5.51 -0.04
CA GLY A 72 -6.72 4.93 -0.73
C GLY A 72 -6.94 5.54 -2.11
N GLY A 73 -6.71 6.85 -2.27
CA GLY A 73 -6.79 7.54 -3.56
C GLY A 73 -5.75 7.03 -4.56
N LEU A 74 -4.50 6.82 -4.12
CA LEU A 74 -3.48 6.16 -4.95
C LEU A 74 -3.93 4.76 -5.38
N ALA A 75 -4.52 3.99 -4.47
CA ALA A 75 -4.97 2.64 -4.77
C ALA A 75 -6.15 2.63 -5.75
N LEU A 76 -7.17 3.45 -5.51
CA LEU A 76 -8.42 3.47 -6.28
C LEU A 76 -8.25 4.12 -7.65
N ALA A 77 -7.47 5.20 -7.75
CA ALA A 77 -7.37 5.98 -8.98
C ALA A 77 -6.22 5.54 -9.90
N PHE A 78 -5.20 4.87 -9.37
CA PHE A 78 -4.02 4.49 -10.16
C PHE A 78 -3.78 2.98 -10.17
N VAL A 79 -3.61 2.37 -8.99
CA VAL A 79 -3.15 0.97 -8.90
C VAL A 79 -4.23 -0.02 -9.34
N ALA A 80 -5.43 0.08 -8.78
CA ALA A 80 -6.54 -0.82 -9.10
C ALA A 80 -6.93 -0.76 -10.59
N PRO A 81 -7.09 0.42 -11.23
CA PRO A 81 -7.38 0.49 -12.67
C PRO A 81 -6.27 -0.11 -13.53
N ALA A 82 -5.00 0.18 -13.25
CA ALA A 82 -3.87 -0.35 -14.01
C ALA A 82 -3.82 -1.87 -13.95
N LEU A 83 -3.99 -2.45 -12.76
CA LEU A 83 -4.01 -3.90 -12.58
C LEU A 83 -5.26 -4.54 -13.18
N ALA A 84 -6.43 -3.90 -13.06
CA ALA A 84 -7.66 -4.41 -13.65
C ALA A 84 -7.57 -4.50 -15.17
N MET A 85 -7.03 -3.47 -15.83
CA MET A 85 -6.78 -3.48 -17.27
C MET A 85 -5.74 -4.55 -17.66
N GLY A 86 -4.67 -4.71 -16.87
CA GLY A 86 -3.66 -5.73 -17.10
C GLY A 86 -4.19 -7.16 -17.00
N GLU A 87 -4.93 -7.46 -15.93
CA GLU A 87 -5.56 -8.77 -15.72
C GLU A 87 -6.65 -9.06 -16.76
N ALA A 88 -7.47 -8.07 -17.11
CA ALA A 88 -8.48 -8.19 -18.17
C ALA A 88 -7.83 -8.48 -19.53
N ARG A 89 -6.73 -7.79 -19.87
CA ARG A 89 -5.93 -8.08 -21.08
C ARG A 89 -5.36 -9.49 -21.05
N GLY A 90 -5.05 -10.01 -19.88
CA GLY A 90 -4.60 -11.40 -19.66
C GLY A 90 -5.72 -12.45 -19.66
N GLY A 91 -6.98 -12.07 -19.92
CA GLY A 91 -8.12 -12.99 -19.96
C GLY A 91 -8.64 -13.43 -18.59
N ALA A 92 -8.30 -12.70 -17.51
CA ALA A 92 -8.81 -13.00 -16.18
C ALA A 92 -10.34 -12.83 -16.09
N SER A 93 -10.98 -13.65 -15.26
CA SER A 93 -12.41 -13.47 -14.94
C SER A 93 -12.65 -12.18 -14.16
N ALA A 94 -13.85 -11.60 -14.30
CA ALA A 94 -14.25 -10.38 -13.58
C ALA A 94 -14.05 -10.50 -12.05
N VAL A 95 -14.37 -11.67 -11.48
CA VAL A 95 -14.17 -11.93 -10.05
C VAL A 95 -12.70 -11.88 -9.65
N LYS A 96 -11.80 -12.44 -10.47
CA LYS A 96 -10.35 -12.38 -10.22
C LYS A 96 -9.85 -10.93 -10.27
N VAL A 97 -10.29 -10.17 -11.27
CA VAL A 97 -9.97 -8.74 -11.42
C VAL A 97 -10.42 -7.95 -10.19
N LEU A 98 -11.67 -8.13 -9.75
CA LEU A 98 -12.23 -7.45 -8.59
C LEU A 98 -11.50 -7.81 -7.29
N ARG A 99 -11.17 -9.10 -7.09
CA ARG A 99 -10.38 -9.55 -5.93
C ARG A 99 -8.98 -8.94 -5.92
N GLY A 100 -8.32 -8.88 -7.08
CA GLY A 100 -7.01 -8.24 -7.22
C GLY A 100 -7.05 -6.75 -6.90
N ALA A 101 -8.05 -6.02 -7.41
CA ALA A 101 -8.25 -4.60 -7.09
C ALA A 101 -8.50 -4.40 -5.58
N ALA A 102 -9.43 -5.15 -5.00
CA ALA A 102 -9.76 -5.07 -3.57
C ALA A 102 -8.52 -5.36 -2.69
N PHE A 103 -7.73 -6.37 -3.06
CA PHE A 103 -6.49 -6.70 -2.36
C PHE A 103 -5.54 -5.49 -2.26
N TRP A 104 -5.30 -4.79 -3.36
CA TRP A 104 -4.40 -3.63 -3.37
C TRP A 104 -4.99 -2.42 -2.66
N ILE A 105 -6.31 -2.18 -2.78
CA ILE A 105 -6.99 -1.12 -2.03
C ILE A 105 -6.79 -1.32 -0.53
N VAL A 106 -7.05 -2.52 -0.01
CA VAL A 106 -6.86 -2.82 1.40
C VAL A 106 -5.39 -2.74 1.80
N SER A 107 -4.46 -3.22 0.95
CA SER A 107 -3.02 -3.14 1.23
C SER A 107 -2.53 -1.70 1.40
N TYR A 108 -2.98 -0.77 0.54
CA TYR A 108 -2.64 0.65 0.64
C TYR A 108 -3.28 1.31 1.87
N LEU A 109 -4.53 0.96 2.20
CA LEU A 109 -5.18 1.46 3.41
C LEU A 109 -4.51 0.95 4.69
N VAL A 110 -3.99 -0.29 4.70
CA VAL A 110 -3.16 -0.82 5.80
C VAL A 110 -1.91 0.03 5.97
N MET A 111 -1.20 0.36 4.88
CA MET A 111 -0.05 1.28 4.94
C MET A 111 -0.45 2.65 5.49
N GLY A 112 -1.52 3.25 4.96
CA GLY A 112 -2.04 4.54 5.42
C GLY A 112 -2.41 4.55 6.90
N THR A 113 -2.94 3.43 7.41
CA THR A 113 -3.23 3.24 8.83
C THR A 113 -1.95 3.26 9.66
N VAL A 114 -0.88 2.58 9.21
CA VAL A 114 0.41 2.60 9.91
C VAL A 114 0.98 4.02 9.96
N PHE A 115 0.98 4.76 8.85
CA PHE A 115 1.43 6.16 8.85
C PHE A 115 0.60 7.05 9.79
N TRP A 116 -0.73 6.86 9.82
CA TRP A 116 -1.60 7.59 10.75
C TRP A 116 -1.31 7.28 12.23
N LEU A 117 -0.99 6.01 12.56
CA LEU A 117 -0.63 5.59 13.91
C LEU A 117 0.70 6.20 14.36
N PHE A 118 1.67 6.29 13.44
CA PHE A 118 2.99 6.89 13.69
C PHE A 118 3.01 8.42 13.60
N LYS A 119 1.90 9.05 13.19
CA LYS A 119 1.81 10.49 12.90
C LYS A 119 2.90 10.95 11.92
N ALA A 120 3.11 10.13 10.88
CA ALA A 120 4.29 10.11 10.02
C ALA A 120 4.05 10.62 8.60
#